data_AF-A0A6P0P286-F1
#
_entry.id   AF-A0A6P0P286-F1
#
_cell.length_a   1.000
_cell.length_b   1.000
_cell.length_c   1.000
_cell.angle_alpha   90.00
_cell.angle_beta   90.00
_cell.angle_gamma   90.00
#
_symmetry.space_group_name_H-M   'P 1'
#
loop_
_entity.id
_entity.type
_entity.pdbx_description
1 polymer ?
#
loop_
_entity_poly.entity_id
_entity_poly.type
_entity_poly.pdbx_seq_one_letter_code
_entity_poly.pdbx_strand_id
1 'polypeptide(L)'
;MQDVGEAILIADLQGKIIEANYKATEILGYHREELVQMHAKQIHPPEIHQKVIATILETAKNGKNVIPNILALRKDGNWIWINIIYKIIQLENDEKFYQVIFQDITSYVLAEAVIKESEEKFRGTFEQTLMGIFLATLSGKIFRVNQVFRNIFGYSNADLSKLNLVDIIYTEERQDYQINLRSILAEKIQNYSTDNRLIHKKCKII
;
A
#
# COMPACT_ATOMS: atom_id res chain seq x y z
N MET A 1 34.52 0.09 1.08
CA MET A 1 33.52 0.66 0.16
C MET A 1 32.40 -0.35 0.04
N GLN A 2 31.40 -0.28 0.93
CA GLN A 2 30.20 -1.10 0.81
C GLN A 2 29.34 -0.45 -0.26
N ASP A 3 29.34 -1.04 -1.45
CA ASP A 3 28.63 -0.47 -2.58
C ASP A 3 27.12 -0.56 -2.31
N VAL A 4 26.43 0.57 -2.43
CA VAL A 4 24.96 0.70 -2.38
C VAL A 4 24.42 0.21 -3.73
N GLY A 5 24.77 -1.03 -4.07
CA GLY A 5 24.43 -1.67 -5.34
C GLY A 5 23.16 -2.49 -5.25
N GLU A 6 22.51 -2.69 -6.39
CA GLU A 6 21.36 -3.58 -6.52
C GLU A 6 21.75 -5.03 -6.16
N ALA A 7 20.80 -5.90 -5.77
CA ALA A 7 21.10 -7.32 -5.60
C ALA A 7 21.20 -7.99 -6.96
N ILE A 8 22.34 -8.64 -7.24
CA ILE A 8 22.67 -9.21 -8.55
C ILE A 8 23.06 -10.67 -8.40
N LEU A 9 22.46 -11.51 -9.23
CA LEU A 9 22.87 -12.88 -9.49
C LEU A 9 23.20 -13.05 -10.97
N ILE A 10 24.24 -13.84 -11.26
CA ILE A 10 24.49 -14.33 -12.61
C ILE A 10 24.22 -15.82 -12.63
N ALA A 11 23.52 -16.30 -13.65
CA ALA A 11 23.24 -17.71 -13.88
C ALA A 11 23.55 -18.11 -15.32
N ASP A 12 23.89 -19.38 -15.53
CA ASP A 12 23.97 -19.95 -16.87
C ASP A 12 22.58 -20.06 -17.53
N LEU A 13 22.53 -20.46 -18.80
CA LEU A 13 21.27 -20.58 -19.54
C LEU A 13 20.37 -21.71 -19.04
N GLN A 14 20.89 -22.61 -18.19
CA GLN A 14 20.14 -23.66 -17.52
C GLN A 14 19.58 -23.16 -16.17
N GLY A 15 19.97 -21.96 -15.72
CA GLY A 15 19.53 -21.34 -14.48
C GLY A 15 20.32 -21.77 -13.25
N LYS A 16 21.48 -22.40 -13.42
CA LYS A 16 22.45 -22.62 -12.33
C LYS A 16 23.14 -21.30 -12.02
N ILE A 17 23.13 -20.90 -10.76
CA ILE A 17 23.78 -19.67 -10.32
C ILE A 17 25.30 -19.87 -10.39
N ILE A 18 26.00 -18.89 -10.97
CA ILE A 18 27.46 -18.90 -11.08
C ILE A 18 28.11 -17.81 -10.23
N GLU A 19 27.37 -16.74 -9.93
CA GLU A 19 27.88 -15.58 -9.18
C GLU A 19 26.74 -14.88 -8.44
N ALA A 20 27.04 -14.33 -7.27
CA ALA A 20 26.13 -13.57 -6.44
C ALA A 20 26.88 -12.45 -5.72
N ASN A 21 26.38 -11.21 -5.82
CA ASN A 21 26.97 -10.12 -5.07
C ASN A 21 26.53 -10.13 -3.59
N TYR A 22 27.22 -9.34 -2.77
CA TYR A 22 26.92 -9.24 -1.34
C TYR A 22 25.45 -8.86 -1.07
N LYS A 23 24.87 -7.96 -1.87
CA LYS A 23 23.48 -7.55 -1.66
C LYS A 23 22.48 -8.70 -1.91
N ALA A 24 22.75 -9.56 -2.89
CA ALA A 24 21.97 -10.77 -3.11
C ALA A 24 22.07 -11.74 -1.93
N THR A 25 23.27 -11.91 -1.36
CA THR A 25 23.47 -12.74 -0.16
C THR A 25 22.71 -12.20 1.05
N GLU A 26 22.72 -10.88 1.25
CA GLU A 26 22.02 -10.21 2.35
C GLU A 26 20.50 -10.41 2.26
N ILE A 27 19.92 -10.17 1.09
CA ILE A 27 18.47 -10.29 0.87
C ILE A 27 18.02 -11.75 0.98
N LEU A 28 18.69 -12.69 0.31
CA LEU A 28 18.25 -14.10 0.30
C LEU A 28 18.68 -14.86 1.58
N GLY A 29 19.67 -14.37 2.31
CA GLY A 29 20.18 -14.98 3.54
C GLY A 29 21.10 -16.18 3.32
N TYR A 30 21.53 -16.43 2.08
CA TYR A 30 22.49 -17.49 1.74
C TYR A 30 23.90 -16.91 1.63
N HIS A 31 24.91 -17.69 2.00
CA HIS A 31 26.28 -17.35 1.64
C HIS A 31 26.48 -17.51 0.12
N ARG A 32 27.44 -16.76 -0.43
CA ARG A 32 27.74 -16.80 -1.87
C ARG A 32 28.10 -18.21 -2.32
N GLU A 33 28.88 -18.94 -1.53
CA GLU A 33 29.32 -20.31 -1.81
C GLU A 33 28.14 -21.29 -1.89
N GLU A 34 27.05 -21.00 -1.17
CA GLU A 34 25.81 -21.79 -1.23
C GLU A 34 25.01 -21.43 -2.48
N LEU A 35 24.86 -20.12 -2.76
CA LEU A 35 24.12 -19.63 -3.92
C LEU A 35 24.68 -20.20 -5.23
N VAL A 36 26.00 -20.23 -5.41
CA VAL A 36 26.63 -20.75 -6.65
C VAL A 36 26.50 -22.27 -6.84
N GLN A 37 26.00 -23.00 -5.84
CA GLN A 37 25.65 -24.42 -5.96
C GLN A 37 24.16 -24.64 -6.23
N MET A 38 23.35 -23.57 -6.18
CA MET A 38 21.91 -23.63 -6.34
C MET A 38 21.47 -23.35 -7.78
N HIS A 39 20.29 -23.86 -8.10
CA HIS A 39 19.54 -23.45 -9.27
C HIS A 39 18.54 -22.36 -8.86
N ALA A 40 18.44 -21.28 -9.65
CA ALA A 40 17.54 -20.15 -9.38
C ALA A 40 16.06 -20.53 -9.16
N LYS A 41 15.59 -21.69 -9.64
CA LYS A 41 14.22 -22.15 -9.36
C LYS A 41 14.01 -22.56 -7.90
N GLN A 42 15.07 -22.89 -7.17
CA GLN A 42 15.00 -23.33 -5.77
C GLN A 42 14.66 -22.18 -4.81
N ILE A 43 14.90 -20.92 -5.23
CA ILE A 43 14.57 -19.73 -4.45
C ILE A 43 13.16 -19.20 -4.78
N HIS A 44 12.34 -19.96 -5.49
CA HIS A 44 11.01 -19.55 -5.95
C HIS A 44 9.97 -20.67 -5.74
N PRO A 45 8.71 -20.33 -5.46
CA PRO A 45 7.65 -21.32 -5.37
C PRO A 45 7.42 -22.00 -6.74
N PRO A 46 7.10 -23.31 -6.79
CA PRO A 46 6.91 -24.05 -8.04
C PRO A 46 5.89 -23.43 -9.00
N GLU A 47 4.86 -22.78 -8.45
CA GLU A 47 3.76 -22.17 -9.19
C GLU A 47 4.24 -21.01 -10.09
N ILE A 48 5.33 -20.34 -9.71
CA ILE A 48 5.85 -19.21 -10.51
C ILE A 48 6.89 -19.63 -11.53
N HIS A 49 7.37 -20.89 -11.50
CA HIS A 49 8.43 -21.35 -12.41
C HIS A 49 8.02 -21.22 -13.88
N GLN A 50 6.76 -21.52 -14.23
CA GLN A 50 6.26 -21.35 -15.60
C GLN A 50 6.26 -19.88 -16.04
N LYS A 51 5.86 -18.96 -15.16
CA LYS A 51 5.87 -17.51 -15.43
C LYS A 51 7.29 -17.01 -15.65
N VAL A 52 8.22 -17.43 -14.78
CA VAL A 52 9.64 -17.08 -14.89
C VAL A 52 10.23 -17.62 -16.21
N ILE A 53 9.95 -18.88 -16.58
CA ILE A 53 10.40 -19.46 -17.85
C ILE A 53 9.85 -18.66 -19.04
N ALA A 54 8.56 -18.33 -19.05
CA ALA A 54 7.95 -17.54 -20.12
C ALA A 54 8.64 -16.17 -20.26
N THR A 55 8.90 -15.48 -19.16
CA THR A 55 9.61 -14.19 -19.17
C THR A 55 11.07 -14.33 -19.62
N ILE A 56 11.76 -15.42 -19.25
CA ILE A 56 13.12 -15.69 -19.72
C ILE A 56 13.13 -15.86 -21.24
N LEU A 57 12.18 -16.61 -21.81
CA LEU A 57 12.04 -16.79 -23.27
C LEU A 57 11.76 -15.47 -23.98
N GLU A 58 10.95 -14.60 -23.39
CA GLU A 58 10.70 -13.26 -23.92
C GLU A 58 11.95 -12.36 -23.82
N THR A 59 12.77 -12.55 -22.77
CA THR A 59 14.02 -11.78 -22.58
C THR A 59 15.01 -12.09 -23.70
N ALA A 60 15.02 -13.33 -24.21
CA ALA A 60 15.81 -13.70 -25.38
C ALA A 60 15.47 -12.91 -26.66
N LYS A 61 14.24 -12.37 -26.75
CA LYS A 61 13.79 -11.53 -27.87
C LYS A 61 14.03 -10.04 -27.62
N ASN A 62 13.75 -9.59 -26.40
CA ASN A 62 13.68 -8.15 -26.06
C ASN A 62 14.93 -7.63 -25.32
N GLY A 63 15.87 -8.50 -24.95
CA GLY A 63 17.11 -8.18 -24.22
C GLY A 63 16.94 -7.92 -22.71
N LYS A 64 15.76 -7.47 -22.28
CA LYS A 64 15.42 -7.22 -20.86
C LYS A 64 13.94 -7.50 -20.60
N ASN A 65 13.61 -8.05 -19.43
CA ASN A 65 12.24 -8.07 -18.89
C ASN A 65 12.18 -7.81 -17.39
N VAL A 66 10.97 -7.51 -16.92
CA VAL A 66 10.66 -7.30 -15.50
C VAL A 66 9.57 -8.28 -15.08
N ILE A 67 9.76 -8.92 -13.93
CA ILE A 67 8.75 -9.73 -13.26
C ILE A 67 8.45 -9.07 -11.92
N PRO A 68 7.34 -8.31 -11.82
CA PRO A 68 7.00 -7.64 -10.59
C PRO A 68 6.34 -8.60 -9.59
N ASN A 69 6.47 -8.28 -8.31
CA ASN A 69 5.71 -8.85 -7.20
C ASN A 69 5.71 -10.39 -7.21
N ILE A 70 6.89 -11.00 -7.12
CA ILE A 70 7.01 -12.45 -6.98
C ILE A 70 7.59 -12.83 -5.63
N LEU A 71 7.26 -14.03 -5.18
CA LEU A 71 7.80 -14.57 -3.95
C LEU A 71 9.17 -15.20 -4.17
N ALA A 72 10.09 -14.93 -3.26
CA ALA A 72 11.35 -15.63 -3.13
C ALA A 72 11.51 -16.26 -1.75
N LEU A 73 12.09 -17.46 -1.72
CA LEU A 73 12.36 -18.21 -0.51
C LEU A 73 13.75 -17.86 0.01
N ARG A 74 13.82 -17.39 1.26
CA ARG A 74 15.08 -17.18 1.96
C ARG A 74 15.58 -18.46 2.61
N LYS A 75 16.87 -18.46 2.99
CA LYS A 75 17.50 -19.60 3.69
C LYS A 75 16.83 -19.97 5.00
N ASP A 76 16.29 -19.00 5.71
CA ASP A 76 15.58 -19.18 6.98
C ASP A 76 14.16 -19.76 6.81
N GLY A 77 13.72 -19.99 5.57
CA GLY A 77 12.41 -20.50 5.23
C GLY A 77 11.33 -19.43 5.07
N ASN A 78 11.64 -18.15 5.30
CA ASN A 78 10.69 -17.07 5.14
C ASN A 78 10.54 -16.67 3.66
N TRP A 79 9.32 -16.27 3.31
CA TRP A 79 9.01 -15.71 2.00
C TRP A 79 9.18 -14.20 2.00
N ILE A 80 9.82 -13.67 0.96
CA ILE A 80 9.91 -12.23 0.69
C ILE A 80 9.30 -11.91 -0.67
N TRP A 81 8.76 -10.70 -0.79
CA TRP A 81 8.32 -10.17 -2.07
C TRP A 81 9.48 -9.49 -2.75
N ILE A 82 9.74 -9.85 -4.00
CA ILE A 82 10.77 -9.23 -4.82
C ILE A 82 10.24 -8.82 -6.19
N ASN A 83 10.82 -7.75 -6.71
CA ASN A 83 10.78 -7.44 -8.13
C ASN A 83 12.05 -7.99 -8.78
N ILE A 84 11.92 -8.63 -9.93
CA ILE A 84 13.06 -9.12 -10.70
C ILE A 84 13.17 -8.41 -12.03
N ILE A 85 14.40 -8.08 -12.41
CA ILE A 85 14.79 -7.69 -13.76
C ILE A 85 15.71 -8.78 -14.31
N TYR A 86 15.30 -9.37 -15.43
CA TYR A 86 16.12 -10.31 -16.20
C TYR A 86 16.77 -9.61 -17.38
N LYS A 87 18.07 -9.86 -17.58
CA LYS A 87 18.83 -9.48 -18.77
C LYS A 87 19.66 -10.65 -19.24
N ILE A 88 19.88 -10.74 -20.55
CA ILE A 88 20.90 -11.63 -21.11
C ILE A 88 22.15 -10.80 -21.35
N ILE A 89 23.27 -11.24 -20.80
CA ILE A 89 24.59 -10.66 -21.03
C ILE A 89 25.45 -11.64 -21.81
N GLN A 90 26.35 -11.11 -22.63
CA GLN A 90 27.31 -11.87 -23.42
C GLN A 90 28.71 -11.48 -23.00
N LEU A 91 29.56 -12.48 -22.70
CA LEU A 91 30.96 -12.27 -22.38
C LEU A 91 31.82 -12.21 -23.66
N GLU A 92 33.09 -11.86 -23.52
CA GLU A 92 34.04 -11.71 -24.63
C GLU A 92 34.25 -13.00 -25.45
N ASN A 93 33.98 -14.17 -24.86
CA ASN A 93 34.06 -15.49 -25.50
C ASN A 93 32.75 -15.94 -26.20
N ASP A 94 31.81 -15.02 -26.43
CA ASP A 94 30.46 -15.26 -26.96
C ASP A 94 29.53 -16.12 -26.08
N GLU A 95 29.94 -16.45 -24.84
CA GLU A 95 29.07 -17.15 -23.91
C GLU A 95 28.00 -16.21 -23.34
N LYS A 96 26.77 -16.73 -23.23
CA LYS A 96 25.60 -15.98 -22.75
C LYS A 96 25.19 -16.42 -21.35
N PHE A 97 24.83 -15.45 -20.53
CA PHE A 97 24.38 -15.66 -19.15
C PHE A 97 23.15 -14.83 -18.85
N TYR A 98 22.37 -15.29 -17.88
CA TYR A 98 21.33 -14.48 -17.27
C TYR A 98 21.92 -13.61 -16.17
N GLN A 99 21.80 -12.29 -16.32
CA GLN A 99 21.93 -11.36 -15.21
C GLN A 99 20.55 -11.11 -14.61
N VAL A 100 20.42 -11.42 -13.33
CA VAL A 100 19.20 -11.27 -12.55
C VAL A 100 19.43 -10.21 -11.50
N ILE A 101 18.69 -9.11 -11.60
CA ILE A 101 18.70 -8.05 -10.61
C ILE A 101 17.40 -8.14 -9.84
N PHE A 102 17.44 -8.06 -8.51
CA PHE A 102 16.22 -8.08 -7.72
C PHE A 102 16.21 -7.08 -6.59
N GLN A 103 15.01 -6.68 -6.21
CA GLN A 103 14.75 -5.71 -5.16
C GLN A 103 13.74 -6.31 -4.19
N ASP A 104 14.06 -6.31 -2.89
CA ASP A 104 13.10 -6.61 -1.83
C ASP A 104 12.08 -5.49 -1.71
N ILE A 105 10.81 -5.85 -1.88
CA ILE A 105 9.64 -4.97 -1.77
C ILE A 105 8.70 -5.43 -0.66
N THR A 106 9.14 -6.31 0.23
CA THR A 106 8.31 -6.90 1.29
C THR A 106 7.72 -5.82 2.19
N SER A 107 8.54 -4.85 2.62
CA SER A 107 8.08 -3.72 3.44
C SER A 107 7.02 -2.88 2.73
N TYR A 108 7.17 -2.67 1.42
CA TYR A 108 6.21 -1.94 0.60
C TYR A 108 4.87 -2.69 0.50
N VAL A 109 4.90 -3.98 0.15
CA VAL A 109 3.69 -4.81 0.01
C VAL A 109 2.95 -4.93 1.34
N LEU A 110 3.67 -5.13 2.45
CA LEU A 110 3.07 -5.23 3.77
C LEU A 110 2.47 -3.88 4.22
N ALA A 111 3.15 -2.76 3.97
CA ALA A 111 2.63 -1.44 4.30
C ALA A 111 1.35 -1.13 3.50
N GLU A 112 1.33 -1.45 2.20
CA GLU A 112 0.14 -1.30 1.36
C GLU A 112 -1.03 -2.16 1.86
N ALA A 113 -0.76 -3.41 2.26
CA ALA A 113 -1.78 -4.30 2.81
C ALA A 113 -2.38 -3.74 4.11
N VAL A 114 -1.55 -3.23 5.02
CA VAL A 114 -1.99 -2.60 6.28
C VAL A 114 -2.85 -1.37 6.02
N ILE A 115 -2.42 -0.51 5.09
CA ILE A 115 -3.21 0.68 4.70
C ILE A 115 -4.56 0.23 4.16
N LYS A 116 -4.58 -0.71 3.22
CA LYS A 116 -5.81 -1.20 2.59
C LYS A 116 -6.77 -1.83 3.61
N GLU A 117 -6.26 -2.66 4.52
CA GLU A 117 -7.05 -3.26 5.59
C GLU A 117 -7.63 -2.17 6.52
N SER A 118 -6.83 -1.16 6.88
CA SER A 118 -7.28 -0.05 7.72
C SER A 118 -8.37 0.79 7.03
N GLU A 119 -8.24 1.03 5.72
CA GLU A 119 -9.24 1.74 4.92
C GLU A 119 -10.52 0.94 4.76
N GLU A 120 -10.41 -0.37 4.54
CA GLU A 120 -11.54 -1.30 4.46
C GLU A 120 -12.30 -1.36 5.78
N LYS A 121 -11.57 -1.48 6.90
CA LYS A 121 -12.15 -1.45 8.24
C LYS A 121 -12.80 -0.11 8.56
N PHE A 122 -12.13 1.00 8.27
CA PHE A 122 -12.71 2.35 8.42
C PHE A 122 -13.96 2.50 7.57
N ARG A 123 -13.92 2.09 6.29
CA ARG A 123 -15.07 2.18 5.39
C ARG A 123 -16.23 1.33 5.88
N GLY A 124 -15.95 0.12 6.34
CA GLY A 124 -16.96 -0.77 6.94
C GLY A 124 -17.64 -0.13 8.14
N THR A 125 -16.88 0.31 9.15
CA THR A 125 -17.44 0.90 10.37
C THR A 125 -18.12 2.25 10.12
N PHE A 126 -17.56 3.07 9.24
CA PHE A 126 -18.10 4.39 8.90
C PHE A 126 -19.41 4.30 8.10
N GLU A 127 -19.52 3.38 7.14
CA GLU A 127 -20.71 3.26 6.27
C GLU A 127 -21.79 2.33 6.83
N GLN A 128 -21.45 1.31 7.63
CA GLN A 128 -22.42 0.31 8.11
C GLN A 128 -23.07 0.67 9.46
N THR A 129 -22.72 1.81 10.06
CA THR A 129 -23.39 2.28 11.28
C THR A 129 -24.82 2.74 11.00
N LEU A 130 -25.69 2.64 12.01
CA LEU A 130 -27.05 3.19 11.97
C LEU A 130 -27.10 4.69 12.29
N MET A 131 -25.96 5.30 12.64
CA MET A 131 -25.86 6.72 12.98
C MET A 131 -25.31 7.55 11.82
N GLY A 132 -25.78 8.79 11.69
CA GLY A 132 -25.16 9.75 10.79
C GLY A 132 -23.79 10.18 11.32
N ILE A 133 -22.73 9.91 10.57
CA ILE A 133 -21.36 10.31 10.92
C ILE A 133 -20.87 11.32 9.87
N PHE A 134 -20.20 12.36 10.33
CA PHE A 134 -19.48 13.31 9.48
C PHE A 134 -18.07 13.56 10.02
N LEU A 135 -17.16 13.96 9.13
CA LEU A 135 -15.85 14.51 9.45
C LEU A 135 -15.78 15.93 8.92
N ALA A 136 -15.31 16.84 9.77
CA ALA A 136 -15.15 18.24 9.45
C ALA A 136 -13.76 18.75 9.81
N THR A 137 -13.33 19.80 9.13
CA THR A 137 -12.15 20.57 9.52
C THR A 137 -12.42 21.36 10.81
N LEU A 138 -11.38 21.90 11.44
CA LEU A 138 -11.54 22.78 12.60
C LEU A 138 -12.31 24.08 12.28
N SER A 139 -12.37 24.48 11.01
CA SER A 139 -13.22 25.59 10.54
C SER A 139 -14.68 25.18 10.31
N GLY A 140 -15.06 23.94 10.61
CA GLY A 140 -16.40 23.40 10.45
C GLY A 140 -16.73 22.91 9.04
N LYS A 141 -15.78 22.93 8.09
CA LYS A 141 -16.04 22.47 6.72
C LYS A 141 -16.17 20.95 6.71
N ILE A 142 -17.34 20.44 6.35
CA ILE A 142 -17.60 19.01 6.25
C ILE A 142 -16.93 18.48 4.98
N PHE A 143 -16.05 17.48 5.10
CA PHE A 143 -15.34 16.90 3.96
C PHE A 143 -15.66 15.42 3.74
N ARG A 144 -16.29 14.75 4.71
CA ARG A 144 -16.74 13.37 4.57
C ARG A 144 -17.98 13.14 5.40
N VAL A 145 -18.92 12.36 4.88
CA VAL A 145 -20.12 11.92 5.59
C VAL A 145 -20.44 10.48 5.19
N ASN A 146 -21.08 9.73 6.05
CA ASN A 146 -21.55 8.38 5.72
C ASN A 146 -22.92 8.40 5.03
N GLN A 147 -23.36 7.24 4.54
CA GLN A 147 -24.65 7.12 3.86
C GLN A 147 -25.84 7.53 4.73
N VAL A 148 -25.81 7.17 6.03
CA VAL A 148 -26.91 7.52 6.95
C VAL A 148 -27.03 9.03 7.12
N PHE A 149 -25.91 9.76 7.27
CA PHE A 149 -25.94 11.21 7.31
C PHE A 149 -26.57 11.81 6.05
N ARG A 150 -26.19 11.31 4.86
CA ARG A 150 -26.79 11.76 3.60
C ARG A 150 -28.29 11.54 3.56
N ASN A 151 -28.75 10.39 4.06
CA ASN A 151 -30.17 10.04 4.12
C ASN A 151 -30.94 10.93 5.11
N ILE A 152 -30.36 11.23 6.28
CA ILE A 152 -30.97 12.07 7.32
C ILE A 152 -31.06 13.53 6.87
N PHE A 153 -29.98 14.09 6.33
CA PHE A 153 -29.90 15.53 6.04
C PHE A 153 -30.18 15.91 4.58
N GLY A 154 -30.23 14.93 3.67
CA GLY A 154 -30.54 15.12 2.26
C GLY A 154 -29.41 15.72 1.41
N TYR A 155 -28.17 15.71 1.92
CA TYR A 155 -26.99 16.18 1.19
C TYR A 155 -26.33 15.05 0.38
N SER A 156 -25.90 15.38 -0.83
CA SER A 156 -25.10 14.51 -1.69
C SER A 156 -23.60 14.79 -1.50
N ASN A 157 -22.73 13.89 -1.99
CA ASN A 157 -21.29 14.11 -1.95
C ASN A 157 -20.85 15.40 -2.67
N ALA A 158 -21.56 15.82 -3.72
CA ALA A 158 -21.27 17.05 -4.43
C ALA A 158 -21.55 18.30 -3.57
N ASP A 159 -22.53 18.22 -2.66
CA ASP A 159 -22.89 19.33 -1.78
C ASP A 159 -21.85 19.56 -0.67
N LEU A 160 -21.16 18.50 -0.22
CA LEU A 160 -20.25 18.54 0.93
C LEU A 160 -19.15 19.61 0.77
N SER A 161 -18.66 19.80 -0.45
CA SER A 161 -17.61 20.79 -0.75
C SER A 161 -17.98 22.23 -0.31
N LYS A 162 -19.28 22.52 -0.20
CA LYS A 162 -19.86 23.83 0.17
C LYS A 162 -20.53 23.84 1.54
N LEU A 163 -20.60 22.69 2.22
CA LEU A 163 -21.35 22.55 3.47
C LEU A 163 -20.45 22.82 4.68
N ASN A 164 -20.86 23.76 5.52
CA ASN A 164 -20.26 23.97 6.84
C ASN A 164 -21.20 23.42 7.92
N LEU A 165 -20.62 22.93 9.02
CA LEU A 165 -21.36 22.44 10.17
C LEU A 165 -22.31 23.49 10.75
N VAL A 166 -21.95 24.78 10.70
CA VAL A 166 -22.86 25.84 11.17
C VAL A 166 -24.11 25.99 10.32
N ASP A 167 -24.09 25.55 9.06
CA ASP A 167 -25.26 25.62 8.15
C ASP A 167 -26.35 24.62 8.55
N ILE A 168 -25.97 23.53 9.22
CA ILE A 168 -26.89 22.49 9.68
C ILE A 168 -27.24 22.62 11.17
N ILE A 169 -26.63 23.53 11.93
CA ILE A 169 -26.98 23.81 13.32
C ILE A 169 -28.04 24.92 13.36
N TYR A 170 -29.11 24.70 14.13
CA TYR A 170 -30.14 25.72 14.34
C TYR A 170 -29.54 27.01 14.93
N THR A 171 -29.97 28.17 14.43
CA THR A 171 -29.28 29.45 14.64
C THR A 171 -29.05 29.78 16.13
N GLU A 172 -30.03 29.49 16.98
CA GLU A 172 -29.95 29.75 18.43
C GLU A 172 -28.90 28.89 19.14
N GLU A 173 -28.55 27.72 18.59
CA GLU A 173 -27.64 26.74 19.20
C GLU A 173 -26.20 26.87 18.69
N ARG A 174 -25.95 27.79 17.74
CA ARG A 174 -24.61 28.03 17.17
C ARG A 174 -23.61 28.56 18.20
N GLN A 175 -24.08 29.32 19.20
CA GLN A 175 -23.21 29.88 20.23
C GLN A 175 -22.64 28.78 21.13
N ASP A 176 -23.49 27.84 21.55
CA ASP A 176 -23.07 26.70 22.39
C ASP A 176 -22.08 25.80 21.65
N TYR A 177 -22.33 25.54 20.36
CA TYR A 177 -21.37 24.85 19.50
C TYR A 177 -19.99 25.53 19.48
N GLN A 178 -19.94 26.87 19.36
CA GLN A 178 -18.67 27.60 19.35
C GLN A 178 -17.94 27.52 20.70
N ILE A 179 -18.67 27.58 21.81
CA ILE A 179 -18.10 27.43 23.16
C ILE A 179 -17.48 26.04 23.31
N ASN A 180 -18.23 25.00 22.95
CA ASN A 180 -17.76 23.62 23.06
C ASN A 180 -16.57 23.33 22.14
N LEU A 181 -16.60 23.84 20.90
CA LEU A 181 -15.46 23.74 19.98
C LEU A 181 -14.20 24.40 20.55
N ARG A 182 -14.31 25.60 21.14
CA ARG A 182 -13.17 26.28 21.78
C ARG A 182 -12.62 25.48 22.97
N SER A 183 -13.49 24.83 23.73
CA SER A 183 -13.09 23.97 24.85
C SER A 183 -12.33 22.72 24.36
N ILE A 184 -12.75 22.10 23.25
CA ILE A 184 -11.99 21.00 22.62
C ILE A 184 -10.64 21.49 22.12
N LEU A 185 -10.61 22.61 21.39
CA LEU A 185 -9.39 23.16 20.81
C LEU A 185 -8.36 23.60 21.87
N ALA A 186 -8.84 24.03 23.03
CA ALA A 186 -8.01 24.36 24.18
C ALA A 186 -7.65 23.13 25.04
N GLU A 187 -7.96 21.92 24.57
CA GLU A 187 -7.74 20.64 25.26
C GLU A 187 -8.37 20.57 26.67
N LYS A 188 -9.36 21.43 26.95
CA LYS A 188 -10.08 21.44 28.23
C LYS A 188 -11.04 20.28 28.34
N ILE A 189 -11.55 19.80 27.20
CA ILE A 189 -12.42 18.63 27.07
C ILE A 189 -11.98 17.82 25.85
N GLN A 190 -12.12 16.49 25.92
CA GLN A 190 -11.77 15.61 24.79
C GLN A 190 -12.96 15.39 23.83
N ASN A 191 -14.18 15.41 24.35
CA ASN A 191 -15.42 15.25 23.61
C ASN A 191 -16.57 15.97 24.34
N TYR A 192 -17.70 16.16 23.66
CA TYR A 192 -18.98 16.55 24.26
C TYR A 192 -20.13 15.88 23.51
N SER A 193 -21.30 15.80 24.15
CA SER A 193 -22.56 15.33 23.57
C SER A 193 -23.64 16.34 23.92
N THR A 194 -24.56 16.58 22.98
CA THR A 194 -25.65 17.55 23.13
C THR A 194 -26.81 17.12 22.24
N ASP A 195 -28.02 17.42 22.69
CA ASP A 195 -29.24 17.26 21.91
C ASP A 195 -29.56 18.60 21.26
N ASN A 196 -29.34 18.68 19.96
CA ASN A 196 -29.47 19.92 19.18
C ASN A 196 -30.52 19.76 18.09
N ARG A 197 -31.22 20.86 17.80
CA ARG A 197 -32.06 20.99 16.60
C ARG A 197 -31.16 21.22 15.40
N LEU A 198 -31.35 20.42 14.36
CA LEU A 198 -30.53 20.52 13.16
C LEU A 198 -31.38 20.90 11.94
N ILE A 199 -30.73 21.42 10.90
CA ILE A 199 -31.38 21.91 9.69
C ILE A 199 -31.10 20.95 8.54
N HIS A 200 -32.15 20.35 8.00
CA HIS A 200 -32.11 19.57 6.75
C HIS A 200 -31.84 20.49 5.55
N LYS A 201 -31.25 19.98 4.45
CA LYS A 201 -31.04 20.70 3.18
C LYS A 201 -32.27 21.44 2.61
N LYS A 202 -33.47 21.06 3.03
CA LYS A 202 -34.76 21.63 2.62
C LYS A 202 -35.29 22.66 3.63
N CYS A 203 -34.41 23.19 4.49
CA CYS A 203 -34.71 24.14 5.56
C CYS A 203 -35.76 23.64 6.57
N LYS A 204 -35.84 22.33 6.79
CA LYS A 204 -36.68 21.73 7.84
C LYS A 204 -35.85 21.48 9.09
N ILE A 205 -36.43 21.74 10.26
CA ILE A 205 -35.82 21.38 11.53
C ILE A 205 -36.02 19.87 11.74
N ILE A 206 -34.95 19.17 12.10
CA ILE A 206 -34.91 17.75 12.45
C ILE A 206 -34.27 17.56 13.82
#